data_AF-A0AAQ3XBZ8-F1
#
_entry.id   AF-A0AAQ3XBZ8-F1
#
_cell.length_a   1.000
_cell.length_b   1.000
_cell.length_c   1.000
_cell.angle_alpha   90.00
_cell.angle_beta   90.00
_cell.angle_gamma   90.00
#
_symmetry.space_group_name_H-M   'P 1'
#
loop_
_entity.id
_entity.type
_entity.pdbx_description
1 polymer ?
#
loop_
_entity_poly.entity_id
_entity_poly.type
_entity_poly.pdbx_seq_one_letter_code
_entity_poly.pdbx_strand_id
1 'polypeptide(L)'
;MGSSSKVVRPEDVLESLKNDGSIDALRMKIIAQLKADEDMKKNTMMMVEQSKVLNTPGAEKKTKRELFDALRQELETPVLEKASKAVWELMLGNGGLGKEITETVEKVFCRLSGIDRMPAPHRENDMAVDEGEKSKEMDAFEPSSSRKRSFSDMNRKAVGALPNGSATGQHDESEDSDQKM
;
A
#
# COMPACT_ATOMS: atom_id res chain seq x y z
N MET A 1 30.25 -18.76 -27.67
CA MET A 1 30.76 -17.79 -26.68
C MET A 1 30.16 -18.18 -25.34
N GLY A 2 30.97 -18.77 -24.46
CA GLY A 2 30.52 -19.19 -23.13
C GLY A 2 30.44 -17.98 -22.22
N SER A 3 29.24 -17.62 -21.76
CA SER A 3 29.08 -16.65 -20.68
C SER A 3 29.79 -17.21 -19.46
N SER A 4 30.95 -16.65 -19.10
CA SER A 4 31.59 -16.94 -17.83
C SER A 4 30.59 -16.61 -16.74
N SER A 5 30.16 -17.61 -15.97
CA SER A 5 29.34 -17.41 -14.79
C SER A 5 30.13 -16.50 -13.85
N LYS A 6 29.80 -15.20 -13.85
CA LYS A 6 30.35 -14.27 -12.88
C LYS A 6 29.62 -14.56 -11.58
N VAL A 7 30.39 -14.87 -10.53
CA VAL A 7 29.86 -14.92 -9.18
C VAL A 7 29.28 -13.54 -8.87
N VAL A 8 27.96 -13.46 -8.71
CA VAL A 8 27.27 -12.23 -8.35
C VAL A 8 27.54 -11.95 -6.88
N ARG A 9 28.08 -10.77 -6.59
CA ARG A 9 28.33 -10.33 -5.22
C ARG A 9 27.16 -9.50 -4.69
N PRO A 10 26.97 -9.41 -3.36
CA PRO A 10 25.96 -8.55 -2.77
C PRO A 10 26.10 -7.08 -3.22
N GLU A 11 27.34 -6.61 -3.40
CA GLU A 11 27.60 -5.25 -3.88
C GLU A 11 27.07 -5.02 -5.30
N ASP A 12 27.13 -6.02 -6.18
CA ASP A 12 26.62 -5.92 -7.55
C ASP A 12 25.08 -5.78 -7.56
N VAL A 13 24.41 -6.53 -6.66
CA VAL A 13 22.95 -6.45 -6.48
C VAL A 13 22.56 -5.07 -5.94
N LEU A 14 23.25 -4.61 -4.91
CA LEU A 14 22.99 -3.31 -4.29
C LEU A 14 23.20 -2.16 -5.27
N GLU A 15 24.28 -2.20 -6.05
CA GLU A 15 24.56 -1.18 -7.06
C GLU A 15 23.51 -1.18 -8.18
N SER A 16 23.05 -2.37 -8.63
CA SER A 16 21.93 -2.44 -9.58
C SER A 16 20.65 -1.83 -9.01
N LEU A 17 20.28 -2.14 -7.75
CA LEU A 17 19.07 -1.64 -7.09
C LEU A 17 19.09 -0.11 -6.87
N LYS A 18 20.28 0.45 -6.66
CA LYS A 18 20.48 1.91 -6.58
C LYS A 18 20.28 2.57 -7.93
N ASN A 19 20.80 1.94 -9.00
CA ASN A 19 20.82 2.52 -10.34
C ASN A 19 19.48 2.38 -11.09
N ASP A 20 18.67 1.36 -10.78
CA ASP A 20 17.35 1.15 -11.41
C ASP A 20 16.19 1.84 -10.65
N GLY A 21 16.49 2.53 -9.54
CA GLY A 21 15.51 3.26 -8.73
C GLY A 21 14.64 2.38 -7.83
N SER A 22 14.89 1.07 -7.75
CA SER A 22 14.14 0.17 -6.87
C SER A 22 14.26 0.55 -5.39
N ILE A 23 15.43 1.01 -4.93
CA ILE A 23 15.59 1.49 -3.54
C ILE A 23 14.71 2.70 -3.25
N ASP A 24 14.66 3.67 -4.16
CA ASP A 24 13.81 4.85 -3.99
C ASP A 24 12.34 4.47 -3.99
N ALA A 25 11.93 3.56 -4.88
CA ALA A 25 10.56 3.06 -4.94
C ALA A 25 10.15 2.37 -3.62
N LEU A 26 11.02 1.49 -3.08
CA LEU A 26 10.80 0.84 -1.79
C LEU A 26 10.75 1.86 -0.64
N ARG A 27 11.67 2.85 -0.63
CA ARG A 27 11.64 3.95 0.36
C ARG A 27 10.31 4.70 0.32
N MET A 28 9.81 5.03 -0.88
CA MET A 28 8.53 5.72 -1.03
C MET A 28 7.36 4.89 -0.50
N LYS A 29 7.37 3.56 -0.72
CA LYS A 29 6.35 2.66 -0.17
C LYS A 29 6.42 2.57 1.35
N ILE A 30 7.62 2.48 1.94
CA ILE A 30 7.82 2.50 3.40
C ILE A 30 7.24 3.79 3.99
N ILE A 31 7.60 4.94 3.42
CA ILE A 31 7.08 6.24 3.86
C ILE A 31 5.56 6.29 3.76
N ALA A 32 4.98 5.80 2.65
CA ALA A 32 3.54 5.78 2.46
C ALA A 32 2.83 4.92 3.50
N GLN A 33 3.34 3.73 3.81
CA GLN A 33 2.76 2.85 4.83
C GLN A 33 2.90 3.44 6.23
N LEU A 34 4.06 3.98 6.59
CA LEU A 34 4.25 4.64 7.88
C LEU A 34 3.34 5.86 8.07
N LYS A 35 3.12 6.64 7.00
CA LYS A 35 2.17 7.77 7.02
C LYS A 35 0.71 7.32 7.11
N ALA A 36 0.40 6.12 6.66
CA ALA A 36 -0.94 5.54 6.72
C ALA A 36 -1.21 4.76 8.02
N ASP A 37 -0.17 4.47 8.81
CA ASP A 37 -0.26 3.75 10.07
C ASP A 37 -1.05 4.53 11.12
N GLU A 38 -2.26 4.05 11.42
CA GLU A 38 -3.17 4.66 12.39
C GLU A 38 -2.67 4.52 13.82
N ASP A 39 -1.91 3.47 14.16
CA ASP A 39 -1.34 3.32 15.50
C ASP A 39 -0.25 4.37 15.74
N MET A 40 0.57 4.65 14.73
CA MET A 40 1.55 5.75 14.80
C MET A 40 0.89 7.13 14.90
N LYS A 41 -0.19 7.38 14.15
CA LYS A 41 -0.96 8.63 14.25
C LYS A 41 -1.59 8.79 15.62
N LYS A 42 -2.28 7.75 16.12
CA LYS A 42 -2.90 7.73 17.43
C LYS A 42 -1.86 7.93 18.52
N ASN A 43 -0.71 7.28 18.41
CA ASN A 43 0.35 7.45 19.38
C ASN A 43 0.91 8.88 19.40
N THR A 44 1.14 9.47 18.23
CA THR A 44 1.59 10.86 18.12
C THR A 44 0.56 11.83 18.72
N MET A 45 -0.73 11.60 18.47
CA MET A 45 -1.81 12.40 19.05
C MET A 45 -1.84 12.30 20.57
N MET A 46 -1.74 11.10 21.15
CA MET A 46 -1.63 10.93 22.60
C MET A 46 -0.40 11.62 23.20
N MET A 47 0.74 11.60 22.50
CA MET A 47 1.95 12.32 22.95
C MET A 47 1.74 13.84 22.95
N VAL A 48 1.04 14.38 21.95
CA VAL A 48 0.68 15.80 21.90
C VAL A 48 -0.29 16.15 23.04
N GLU A 49 -1.31 15.35 23.27
CA GLU A 49 -2.26 15.56 24.38
C GLU A 49 -1.58 15.56 25.76
N GLN A 50 -0.56 14.70 25.93
CA GLN A 50 0.21 14.57 27.16
C GLN A 50 1.42 15.52 27.24
N SER A 51 1.61 16.39 26.24
CA SER A 51 2.77 17.29 26.16
C SER A 51 2.86 18.21 27.37
N LYS A 52 4.07 18.34 27.94
CA LYS A 52 4.34 19.32 28.99
C LYS A 52 4.23 20.73 28.43
N VAL A 53 4.70 20.97 27.20
CA VAL A 53 4.62 22.28 26.54
C VAL A 53 3.19 22.79 26.48
N LEU A 54 2.23 21.93 26.12
CA LEU A 54 0.81 22.32 26.04
C LEU A 54 0.11 22.36 27.40
N ASN A 55 0.48 21.48 28.33
CA ASN A 55 -0.16 21.39 29.65
C ASN A 55 0.48 22.33 30.71
N THR A 56 1.45 23.17 30.34
CA THR A 56 2.08 24.13 31.26
C THR A 56 1.23 25.41 31.35
N PRO A 57 0.94 25.93 32.56
CA PRO A 57 0.26 27.21 32.72
C PRO A 57 0.97 28.36 31.98
N GLY A 58 0.23 29.18 31.24
CA GLY A 58 0.80 30.25 30.42
C GLY A 58 1.12 29.83 28.98
N ALA A 59 0.92 28.56 28.61
CA ALA A 59 1.02 28.11 27.22
C ALA A 59 0.07 28.90 26.29
N GLU A 60 -1.11 29.28 26.80
CA GLU A 60 -2.11 30.09 26.08
C GLU A 60 -1.62 31.50 25.71
N LYS A 61 -0.55 31.98 26.34
CA LYS A 61 0.04 33.30 26.07
C LYS A 61 1.17 33.26 25.04
N LYS A 62 1.62 32.07 24.65
CA LYS A 62 2.67 31.89 23.64
C LYS A 62 2.10 32.00 22.24
N THR A 63 2.93 32.45 21.30
CA THR A 63 2.55 32.44 19.89
C THR A 63 2.46 31.00 19.37
N LYS A 64 1.68 30.80 18.31
CA LYS A 64 1.58 29.49 17.63
C LYS A 64 2.95 28.95 17.24
N ARG A 65 3.86 29.80 16.80
CA ARG A 65 5.23 29.42 16.41
C ARG A 65 6.01 28.89 17.62
N GLU A 66 6.03 29.62 18.73
CA GLU A 66 6.73 29.20 19.94
C GLU A 66 6.18 27.88 20.49
N LEU A 67 4.85 27.68 20.42
CA LEU A 67 4.22 26.41 20.81
C LEU A 67 4.66 25.26 19.89
N PHE A 68 4.63 25.45 18.57
CA PHE A 68 5.06 24.41 17.63
C PHE A 68 6.55 24.08 17.77
N ASP A 69 7.40 25.08 17.90
CA ASP A 69 8.85 24.90 18.03
C ASP A 69 9.17 24.16 19.35
N ALA A 70 8.54 24.55 20.46
CA ALA A 70 8.71 23.89 21.75
C ALA A 70 8.12 22.46 21.75
N LEU A 71 6.94 22.27 21.16
CA LEU A 71 6.31 20.95 21.05
C LEU A 71 7.16 20.02 20.17
N ARG A 72 7.74 20.52 19.09
CA ARG A 72 8.68 19.77 18.25
C ARG A 72 9.92 19.38 19.05
N GLN A 73 10.53 20.30 19.79
CA GLN A 73 11.67 19.98 20.66
C GLN A 73 11.35 18.88 21.68
N GLU A 74 10.13 18.88 22.23
CA GLU A 74 9.69 17.86 23.19
C GLU A 74 9.45 16.49 22.51
N LEU A 75 8.78 16.48 21.36
CA LEU A 75 8.19 15.26 20.79
C LEU A 75 8.97 14.66 19.62
N GLU A 76 9.88 15.39 18.98
CA GLU A 76 10.59 14.91 17.77
C GLU A 76 11.34 13.60 18.05
N THR A 77 12.17 13.57 19.08
CA THR A 77 12.93 12.36 19.44
C THR A 77 12.02 11.15 19.75
N PRO A 78 11.07 11.19 20.70
CA PRO A 78 10.26 10.01 21.02
C PRO A 78 9.36 9.54 19.86
N VAL A 79 8.87 10.46 19.01
CA VAL A 79 8.10 10.10 17.81
C VAL A 79 9.01 9.43 16.78
N LEU A 80 10.19 9.99 16.52
CA LEU A 80 11.16 9.43 15.57
C LEU A 80 11.68 8.07 16.03
N GLU A 81 11.90 7.86 17.32
CA GLU A 81 12.30 6.54 17.86
C GLU A 81 11.23 5.47 17.60
N LYS A 82 9.95 5.79 17.80
CA LYS A 82 8.85 4.87 17.49
C LYS A 82 8.71 4.62 16.00
N ALA A 83 8.79 5.67 15.19
CA ALA A 83 8.78 5.56 13.74
C ALA A 83 9.93 4.68 13.23
N SER A 84 11.14 4.85 13.77
CA SER A 84 12.31 4.05 13.40
C SER A 84 12.11 2.57 13.71
N LYS A 85 11.51 2.24 14.88
CA LYS A 85 11.17 0.86 15.22
C LYS A 85 10.12 0.29 14.27
N ALA A 86 9.04 1.03 14.03
CA ALA A 86 7.97 0.60 13.11
C ALA A 86 8.49 0.33 11.69
N VAL A 87 9.37 1.20 11.17
CA VAL A 87 10.01 0.99 9.86
C VAL A 87 10.87 -0.27 9.84
N TRP A 88 11.66 -0.51 10.90
CA TRP A 88 12.51 -1.69 10.98
C TRP A 88 11.69 -2.98 10.99
N GLU A 89 10.62 -3.03 11.79
CA GLU A 89 9.68 -4.17 11.80
C GLU A 89 9.01 -4.35 10.43
N LEU A 90 8.63 -3.26 9.77
CA LEU A 90 8.03 -3.31 8.43
C LEU A 90 9.00 -3.88 7.38
N MET A 91 10.28 -3.51 7.46
CA MET A 91 11.31 -3.98 6.53
C MET A 91 11.71 -5.44 6.76
N LEU A 92 11.73 -5.89 8.03
CA LEU A 92 12.11 -7.25 8.39
C LEU A 92 10.96 -8.27 8.35
N GLY A 93 9.72 -7.80 8.30
CA GLY A 93 8.56 -8.68 8.27
C GLY A 93 8.57 -9.62 7.05
N ASN A 94 8.28 -10.91 7.27
CA ASN A 94 8.18 -11.91 6.21
C ASN A 94 6.96 -11.74 5.28
N GLY A 95 6.09 -10.76 5.56
CA GLY A 95 4.91 -10.42 4.77
C GLY A 95 4.96 -9.00 4.23
N GLY A 96 3.93 -8.60 3.47
CA GLY A 96 3.75 -7.23 3.00
C GLY A 96 5.00 -6.65 2.33
N LEU A 97 5.51 -5.55 2.90
CA LEU A 97 6.63 -4.81 2.31
C LEU A 97 7.99 -5.51 2.49
N GLY A 98 8.26 -6.17 3.63
CA GLY A 98 9.51 -6.92 3.80
C GLY A 98 9.62 -8.12 2.84
N LYS A 99 8.49 -8.75 2.51
CA LYS A 99 8.43 -9.73 1.40
C LYS A 99 8.76 -9.09 0.06
N GLU A 100 8.17 -7.92 -0.24
CA GLU A 100 8.43 -7.21 -1.50
C GLU A 100 9.91 -6.79 -1.64
N ILE A 101 10.55 -6.37 -0.54
CA ILE A 101 12.00 -6.11 -0.50
C ILE A 101 12.77 -7.37 -0.89
N THR A 102 12.45 -8.50 -0.25
CA THR A 102 13.10 -9.79 -0.50
C THR A 102 12.97 -10.21 -1.97
N GLU A 103 11.75 -10.20 -2.51
CA GLU A 103 11.48 -10.56 -3.90
C GLU A 103 12.19 -9.61 -4.89
N THR A 104 12.28 -8.32 -4.56
CA THR A 104 12.98 -7.34 -5.40
C THR A 104 14.48 -7.63 -5.45
N VAL A 105 15.10 -7.90 -4.30
CA VAL A 105 16.52 -8.27 -4.20
C VAL A 105 16.79 -9.59 -4.94
N GLU A 106 15.96 -10.61 -4.73
CA GLU A 106 16.07 -11.91 -5.39
C GLU A 106 15.93 -11.79 -6.92
N LYS A 107 14.98 -10.99 -7.40
CA LYS A 107 14.78 -10.75 -8.83
C LYS A 107 16.03 -10.12 -9.47
N VAL A 108 16.63 -9.13 -8.82
CA VAL A 108 17.88 -8.52 -9.30
C VAL A 108 19.02 -9.53 -9.28
N PHE A 109 19.14 -10.30 -8.21
CA PHE A 109 20.15 -11.35 -8.10
C PHE A 109 20.03 -12.41 -9.20
N CYS A 110 18.83 -12.93 -9.46
CA CYS A 110 18.56 -13.90 -10.52
C CYS A 110 18.90 -13.35 -11.91
N ARG A 111 18.55 -12.08 -12.16
CA ARG A 111 18.88 -11.37 -13.41
C ARG A 111 20.39 -11.25 -13.60
N LEU A 112 21.13 -10.83 -12.58
CA LEU A 112 22.59 -10.72 -12.63
C LEU A 112 23.29 -12.07 -12.75
N SER A 113 22.71 -13.11 -12.14
CA SER A 113 23.24 -14.48 -12.16
C SER A 113 22.94 -15.21 -13.48
N GLY A 114 22.15 -14.61 -14.38
CA GLY A 114 21.71 -15.25 -15.62
C GLY A 114 20.71 -16.40 -15.41
N ILE A 115 20.14 -16.52 -14.21
CA ILE A 115 19.08 -17.48 -13.86
C ILE A 115 17.73 -17.03 -14.45
N ASP A 116 17.59 -15.74 -14.77
CA ASP A 116 16.42 -15.13 -15.44
C ASP A 116 16.29 -15.52 -16.93
N ARG A 117 16.85 -16.66 -17.36
CA ARG A 117 16.63 -17.26 -18.69
C ARG A 117 15.53 -18.32 -18.64
N MET A 118 14.29 -17.85 -18.86
CA MET A 118 13.12 -18.55 -19.43
C MET A 118 12.37 -19.55 -18.52
N PRO A 119 11.04 -19.39 -18.31
CA PRO A 119 10.19 -20.56 -18.07
C PRO A 119 10.17 -21.38 -19.37
N ALA A 120 10.42 -22.69 -19.26
CA ALA A 120 10.40 -23.61 -20.39
C ALA A 120 9.15 -23.41 -21.27
N PRO A 121 9.24 -23.53 -22.60
CA PRO A 121 8.05 -23.56 -23.43
C PRO A 121 7.21 -24.76 -22.97
N HIS A 122 5.95 -24.52 -22.63
CA HIS A 122 4.94 -25.57 -22.52
C HIS A 122 5.01 -26.40 -23.80
N ARG A 123 5.54 -27.62 -23.70
CA ARG A 123 5.29 -28.63 -24.72
C ARG A 123 3.85 -29.09 -24.51
N GLU A 124 2.96 -28.54 -25.30
CA GLU A 124 1.66 -29.13 -25.57
C GLU A 124 1.94 -30.49 -26.22
N ASN A 125 1.85 -31.56 -25.42
CA ASN A 125 1.76 -32.91 -25.97
C ASN A 125 0.30 -33.12 -26.39
N ASP A 126 0.00 -32.74 -27.63
CA ASP A 126 -1.06 -33.39 -28.40
C ASP A 126 -0.57 -34.80 -28.77
N MET A 127 -1.17 -35.81 -28.15
CA MET A 127 -1.27 -37.14 -28.77
C MET A 127 -2.69 -37.67 -28.57
N ALA A 128 -3.49 -37.51 -29.62
CA ALA A 128 -4.61 -38.36 -29.91
C ALA A 128 -4.13 -39.72 -30.45
N VAL A 129 -5.09 -40.67 -30.54
CA VAL A 129 -5.07 -42.02 -31.18
C VAL A 129 -4.74 -43.15 -30.19
N ASP A 130 -5.49 -44.24 -30.05
CA ASP A 130 -6.79 -44.69 -30.57
C ASP A 130 -7.12 -46.06 -29.92
N GLU A 131 -8.41 -46.38 -29.90
CA GLU A 131 -9.20 -47.59 -29.64
C GLU A 131 -8.64 -48.93 -29.11
N GLY A 132 -9.52 -49.61 -28.34
CA GLY A 132 -9.52 -51.07 -28.21
C GLY A 132 -10.42 -51.63 -27.08
N GLU A 133 -11.75 -51.63 -27.28
CA GLU A 133 -12.79 -52.64 -26.94
C GLU A 133 -12.78 -53.41 -25.59
N LYS A 134 -13.86 -53.88 -24.95
CA LYS A 134 -15.35 -53.82 -25.02
C LYS A 134 -15.87 -54.69 -23.85
N SER A 135 -17.15 -54.48 -23.47
CA SER A 135 -18.08 -55.33 -22.68
C SER A 135 -18.27 -54.91 -21.22
N LYS A 136 -19.49 -54.78 -20.65
CA LYS A 136 -20.82 -55.25 -21.05
C LYS A 136 -21.92 -54.45 -20.32
N GLU A 137 -22.88 -54.00 -21.12
CA GLU A 137 -24.30 -53.62 -20.93
C GLU A 137 -25.04 -54.05 -19.64
N MET A 138 -25.84 -53.14 -19.06
CA MET A 138 -27.26 -53.38 -18.70
C MET A 138 -28.02 -52.05 -18.49
N ASP A 139 -29.00 -51.80 -19.38
CA ASP A 139 -30.35 -51.22 -19.22
C ASP A 139 -30.74 -50.49 -17.90
N ALA A 140 -31.56 -49.44 -17.82
CA ALA A 140 -32.55 -48.88 -18.74
C ALA A 140 -33.14 -47.54 -18.18
N PHE A 141 -33.81 -46.78 -19.07
CA PHE A 141 -34.85 -45.75 -18.85
C PHE A 141 -34.46 -44.25 -18.70
N GLU A 142 -34.43 -43.58 -19.86
CA GLU A 142 -34.96 -42.23 -20.16
C GLU A 142 -36.52 -42.18 -19.99
N PRO A 143 -37.26 -41.05 -20.07
CA PRO A 143 -36.86 -39.79 -20.72
C PRO A 143 -37.28 -38.43 -20.09
N SER A 144 -36.59 -37.40 -20.58
CA SER A 144 -37.09 -36.07 -21.00
C SER A 144 -37.83 -35.16 -20.01
N SER A 145 -37.36 -33.90 -19.89
CA SER A 145 -38.12 -32.72 -20.36
C SER A 145 -37.49 -31.39 -19.95
N SER A 146 -37.44 -30.46 -20.92
CA SER A 146 -37.46 -28.99 -20.78
C SER A 146 -36.16 -28.28 -20.35
N ARG A 147 -35.80 -27.08 -20.82
CA ARG A 147 -36.23 -26.17 -21.91
C ARG A 147 -35.29 -24.94 -21.80
N LYS A 148 -34.63 -24.58 -22.91
CA LYS A 148 -34.16 -23.24 -23.35
C LYS A 148 -33.31 -22.32 -22.42
N ARG A 149 -32.08 -22.05 -22.90
CA ARG A 149 -31.39 -20.76 -23.15
C ARG A 149 -31.95 -19.47 -22.50
N SER A 150 -31.07 -18.59 -21.96
CA SER A 150 -30.60 -17.37 -22.65
C SER A 150 -29.84 -16.39 -21.72
N PHE A 151 -28.77 -15.79 -22.25
CA PHE A 151 -28.08 -14.58 -21.78
C PHE A 151 -28.97 -13.32 -21.85
N SER A 152 -28.75 -12.34 -20.97
CA SER A 152 -28.47 -10.92 -21.32
C SER A 152 -28.36 -9.97 -20.11
N ASP A 153 -27.28 -9.19 -20.11
CA ASP A 153 -27.04 -7.92 -19.41
C ASP A 153 -27.97 -6.79 -19.94
N MET A 154 -28.40 -5.85 -19.07
CA MET A 154 -28.45 -4.39 -19.31
C MET A 154 -29.24 -3.58 -18.24
N ASN A 155 -28.51 -2.70 -17.54
CA ASN A 155 -28.63 -1.23 -17.55
C ASN A 155 -29.81 -0.44 -16.87
N ARG A 156 -29.40 0.70 -16.26
CA ARG A 156 -30.07 2.02 -16.02
C ARG A 156 -30.88 2.32 -14.74
N LYS A 157 -30.23 3.13 -13.87
CA LYS A 157 -30.50 4.56 -13.56
C LYS A 157 -31.91 4.98 -13.09
N ALA A 158 -32.00 5.56 -11.88
CA ALA A 158 -32.63 6.86 -11.52
C ALA A 158 -32.98 6.87 -10.01
N VAL A 159 -32.34 7.73 -9.21
CA VAL A 159 -32.83 9.06 -8.77
C VAL A 159 -34.12 8.97 -7.94
N GLY A 160 -33.96 9.13 -6.62
CA GLY A 160 -35.02 9.45 -5.67
C GLY A 160 -34.50 10.49 -4.69
N ALA A 161 -34.92 11.74 -4.89
CA ALA A 161 -34.65 12.88 -4.02
C ALA A 161 -35.52 12.81 -2.75
N LEU A 162 -35.07 13.43 -1.65
CA LEU A 162 -35.88 14.30 -0.78
C LEU A 162 -34.93 15.16 0.10
N PRO A 163 -35.39 16.35 0.55
CA PRO A 163 -34.53 17.45 1.00
C PRO A 163 -34.52 17.61 2.54
N ASN A 164 -33.52 18.32 3.07
CA ASN A 164 -33.71 19.05 4.33
C ASN A 164 -32.74 20.23 4.43
N GLY A 165 -33.28 21.39 4.83
CA GLY A 165 -32.58 22.67 4.82
C GLY A 165 -32.01 23.10 6.18
N SER A 166 -31.30 24.24 6.14
CA SER A 166 -31.13 25.31 7.16
C SER A 166 -29.76 25.96 6.93
N ALA A 167 -29.72 27.16 6.33
CA ALA A 167 -29.78 28.47 6.98
C ALA A 167 -28.40 28.91 7.51
N THR A 168 -27.71 29.76 6.74
CA THR A 168 -26.67 30.65 7.25
C THR A 168 -27.12 32.09 7.01
N GLY A 169 -27.44 32.77 8.11
CA GLY A 169 -27.60 34.22 8.14
C GLY A 169 -26.25 34.89 7.96
N GLN A 170 -26.22 35.92 7.11
CA GLN A 170 -25.11 36.87 7.05
C GLN A 170 -25.56 38.14 7.76
N HIS A 171 -24.87 38.44 8.84
CA HIS A 171 -24.89 39.71 9.54
C HIS A 171 -23.43 40.08 9.71
N ASP A 172 -23.00 41.19 9.11
CA ASP A 172 -21.77 41.86 9.49
C ASP A 172 -22.01 43.37 9.26
N GLU A 173 -22.15 44.07 10.38
CA GLU A 173 -22.23 45.52 10.47
C GLU A 173 -20.81 46.11 10.52
N SER A 174 -20.72 47.34 10.01
CA SER A 174 -19.59 48.25 10.01
C SER A 174 -18.94 48.55 11.37
N GLU A 175 -17.73 49.13 11.29
CA GLU A 175 -17.13 50.26 12.05
C GLU A 175 -15.67 49.94 12.44
N ASP A 176 -14.67 50.63 11.89
CA ASP A 176 -14.19 52.01 12.17
C ASP A 176 -13.19 52.08 13.34
N SER A 177 -12.25 53.04 13.23
CA SER A 177 -11.16 53.40 14.14
C SER A 177 -9.89 52.50 14.04
N ASP A 178 -8.66 52.99 13.99
CA ASP A 178 -8.12 54.21 14.60
C ASP A 178 -6.90 54.76 13.84
N GLN A 179 -6.88 56.08 13.72
CA GLN A 179 -5.79 56.89 13.20
C GLN A 179 -5.15 57.63 14.38
N LYS A 180 -4.00 57.16 14.90
CA LYS A 180 -3.15 57.99 15.78
C LYS A 180 -1.73 57.43 15.92
N MET A 181 -0.77 58.04 15.21
CA MET A 181 0.50 58.60 15.72
C MET A 181 1.31 59.16 14.56
#